data_AF-A0A946DVU6-F1
#
_entry.id   AF-A0A946DVU6-F1
#
_cell.length_a   1.000
_cell.length_b   1.000
_cell.length_c   1.000
_cell.angle_alpha   90.00
_cell.angle_beta   90.00
_cell.angle_gamma   90.00
#
_symmetry.space_group_name_H-M   'P 1'
#
loop_
_entity.id
_entity.type
_entity.pdbx_description
1 polymer ?
#
loop_
_entity_poly.entity_id
_entity_poly.type
_entity_poly.pdbx_seq_one_letter_code
_entity_poly.pdbx_strand_id
1 'polypeptide(L)'
;MRAFFFAPESPRPLALLRIATGLVFLYDAIVRWPFAVELYSAAGLPMPVFPPELFPGTHFAPLPLAAGWTVALHTLLVFALVSATVGWRTRTSLCVAFAISLWLGLLDQAGTFKKYSVIGLHLMLLLSLTRCGGAWSIDALLISGSRQITRLSLAWPRRLIQVLVIAVYLGGAMTKIRLPDFANGDLLMFSLLDDQWGGGYVGHWLSTRPQLLILASIGTVLFEIAFPLLIWNPRLRRPMLVLAVAFHLMLATTMHLGIFSFVMLAALLAFVEERDLSRLVGNSQSALPKSDGSVARTSALSAAGWAVAAALLTTAGVTLHNDGIRTQHGRTVFDPIDEQTSVDILASITPAQEGRYDDYFHRVELGNRLSSDGTRALGSASSFRRGMTVHACARLIQNHPPLQIEWTLIRSDGREVKFAYQLAANVSHATVGFALTDSDQTPAGEYRLILRADGFEVATRGFILRE
;
A
#
# COMPACT_ATOMS: atom_id res chain seq x y z
N MET A 1 -7.00 -14.84 29.90
CA MET A 1 -7.73 -14.13 28.83
C MET A 1 -8.47 -12.88 29.32
N ARG A 2 -9.32 -12.94 30.38
CA ARG A 2 -10.06 -11.75 30.88
C ARG A 2 -9.18 -10.55 31.20
N ALA A 3 -8.08 -10.73 31.95
CA ALA A 3 -7.16 -9.65 32.27
C ALA A 3 -6.47 -9.03 31.04
N PHE A 4 -6.23 -9.80 29.98
CA PHE A 4 -5.57 -9.29 28.78
C PHE A 4 -6.43 -8.29 28.00
N PHE A 5 -7.74 -8.55 27.90
CA PHE A 5 -8.70 -7.71 27.18
C PHE A 5 -9.36 -6.65 28.08
N PHE A 6 -9.58 -6.92 29.36
CA PHE A 6 -10.41 -6.03 30.20
C PHE A 6 -9.64 -5.32 31.32
N ALA A 7 -8.31 -5.44 31.35
CA ALA A 7 -7.52 -4.63 32.28
C ALA A 7 -7.74 -3.12 32.00
N PRO A 8 -7.92 -2.31 33.04
CA PRO A 8 -7.94 -0.87 32.90
C PRO A 8 -6.54 -0.37 32.52
N GLU A 9 -6.48 0.57 31.58
CA GLU A 9 -5.24 1.18 31.12
C GLU A 9 -5.32 2.71 31.05
N SER A 10 -4.15 3.34 31.14
CA SER A 10 -4.02 4.78 30.96
C SER A 10 -4.51 5.22 29.57
N PRO A 11 -5.22 6.36 29.46
CA PRO A 11 -5.67 6.88 28.17
C PRO A 11 -4.54 7.56 27.37
N ARG A 12 -3.35 7.80 27.95
CA ARG A 12 -2.28 8.57 27.29
C ARG A 12 -1.71 7.89 26.02
N PRO A 13 -1.38 6.59 26.01
CA PRO A 13 -0.96 5.92 24.76
C PRO A 13 -2.02 6.02 23.67
N LEU A 14 -3.29 5.90 24.05
CA LEU A 14 -4.42 6.01 23.13
C LEU A 14 -4.64 7.44 22.63
N ALA A 15 -4.36 8.45 23.45
CA ALA A 15 -4.37 9.85 23.04
C ALA A 15 -3.27 10.14 22.00
N LEU A 16 -2.06 9.59 22.19
CA LEU A 16 -1.00 9.70 21.20
C LEU A 16 -1.39 9.04 19.87
N LEU A 17 -1.94 7.82 19.94
CA LEU A 17 -2.44 7.07 18.79
C LEU A 17 -3.56 7.84 18.06
N ARG A 18 -4.48 8.47 18.80
CA ARG A 18 -5.54 9.34 18.26
C ARG A 18 -4.95 10.55 17.52
N ILE A 19 -3.99 11.26 18.13
CA ILE A 19 -3.36 12.44 17.52
C ILE A 19 -2.64 12.04 16.23
N ALA A 20 -1.81 10.98 16.27
CA ALA A 20 -1.06 10.51 15.11
C ALA A 20 -2.00 10.04 13.98
N THR A 21 -3.01 9.23 14.30
CA THR A 21 -4.04 8.81 13.33
C THR A 21 -4.74 10.03 12.72
N GLY A 22 -5.18 10.97 13.56
CA GLY A 22 -5.86 12.18 13.13
C GLY A 22 -5.02 13.02 12.18
N LEU A 23 -3.73 13.24 12.48
CA LEU A 23 -2.82 14.02 11.63
C LEU A 23 -2.55 13.36 10.27
N VAL A 24 -2.32 12.04 10.25
CA VAL A 24 -2.03 11.31 9.00
C VAL A 24 -3.24 11.34 8.05
N PHE A 25 -4.44 11.10 8.57
CA PHE A 25 -5.65 11.15 7.74
C PHE A 25 -6.10 12.58 7.44
N LEU A 26 -5.79 13.55 8.30
CA LEU A 26 -6.03 14.96 8.01
C LEU A 26 -5.20 15.41 6.81
N TYR A 27 -3.93 15.00 6.72
CA TYR A 27 -3.10 15.26 5.54
C TYR A 27 -3.75 14.70 4.26
N ASP A 28 -4.15 13.43 4.27
CA ASP A 28 -4.81 12.80 3.11
C ASP A 28 -6.12 13.52 2.74
N ALA A 29 -6.95 13.85 3.73
CA ALA A 29 -8.20 14.57 3.51
C ALA A 29 -7.98 15.98 2.92
N ILE A 30 -7.01 16.74 3.44
CA ILE A 30 -6.69 18.09 2.93
C ILE A 30 -6.14 18.03 1.50
N VAL A 31 -5.21 17.11 1.22
CA VAL A 31 -4.62 16.96 -0.12
C VAL A 31 -5.67 16.57 -1.16
N ARG A 32 -6.66 15.76 -0.77
CA ARG A 32 -7.75 15.32 -1.65
C ARG A 32 -8.90 16.31 -1.75
N TRP A 33 -9.04 17.25 -0.81
CA TRP A 33 -10.17 18.18 -0.76
C TRP A 33 -10.36 19.01 -2.03
N PRO A 34 -9.30 19.53 -2.69
CA PRO A 34 -9.44 20.24 -3.96
C PRO A 34 -10.03 19.38 -5.09
N PHE A 35 -9.83 18.06 -5.01
CA PHE A 35 -10.23 17.09 -6.04
C PHE A 35 -11.48 16.30 -5.65
N ALA A 36 -12.22 16.76 -4.62
CA ALA A 36 -13.32 15.98 -4.07
C ALA A 36 -14.44 15.73 -5.09
N VAL A 37 -14.67 16.66 -6.02
CA VAL A 37 -15.71 16.52 -7.06
C VAL A 37 -15.30 15.51 -8.11
N GLU A 38 -14.07 15.60 -8.59
CA GLU A 38 -13.50 14.71 -9.61
C GLU A 38 -13.40 13.28 -9.11
N LEU A 39 -13.03 13.09 -7.83
CA LEU A 39 -12.80 11.78 -7.25
C LEU A 39 -14.09 11.09 -6.76
N TYR A 40 -15.09 11.84 -6.28
CA TYR A 40 -16.19 11.25 -5.50
C TYR A 40 -17.60 11.65 -5.92
N SER A 41 -17.77 12.62 -6.82
CA SER A 41 -19.11 13.13 -7.17
C SER A 41 -19.62 12.58 -8.50
N ALA A 42 -20.93 12.70 -8.72
CA ALA A 42 -21.58 12.38 -10.00
C ALA A 42 -21.16 13.30 -11.16
N ALA A 43 -20.49 14.43 -10.87
CA ALA A 43 -19.92 15.32 -11.88
C ALA A 43 -18.44 14.97 -12.19
N GLY A 44 -17.85 14.01 -11.48
CA GLY A 44 -16.50 13.52 -11.68
C GLY A 44 -16.47 12.13 -12.31
N LEU A 45 -15.33 11.45 -12.15
CA LEU A 45 -15.12 10.06 -12.57
C LEU A 45 -14.83 9.19 -11.33
N PRO A 46 -15.82 9.01 -10.44
CA PRO A 46 -15.66 8.12 -9.29
C PRO A 46 -15.45 6.69 -9.79
N MET A 47 -14.60 5.94 -9.08
CA MET A 47 -14.33 4.54 -9.36
C MET A 47 -14.91 3.71 -8.21
N PRO A 48 -16.22 3.43 -8.20
CA PRO A 48 -16.81 2.67 -7.11
C PRO A 48 -16.20 1.26 -7.03
N VAL A 49 -16.03 0.76 -5.80
CA VAL A 49 -15.46 -0.59 -5.57
C VAL A 49 -16.46 -1.70 -5.96
N PHE A 50 -17.76 -1.43 -5.82
CA PHE A 50 -18.83 -2.40 -6.04
C PHE A 50 -19.92 -1.84 -6.98
N PRO A 51 -19.59 -1.50 -8.24
CA PRO A 51 -20.57 -1.01 -9.21
C PRO A 51 -21.66 -2.06 -9.42
N PRO A 52 -22.96 -1.69 -9.33
CA PRO A 52 -24.08 -2.64 -9.47
C PRO A 52 -24.08 -3.41 -10.78
N GLU A 53 -23.50 -2.83 -11.84
CA GLU A 53 -23.38 -3.41 -13.18
C GLU A 53 -22.45 -4.64 -13.21
N LEU A 54 -21.38 -4.62 -12.40
CA LEU A 54 -20.42 -5.73 -12.30
C LEU A 54 -20.71 -6.66 -11.12
N PHE A 55 -21.41 -6.16 -10.09
CA PHE A 55 -21.70 -6.91 -8.87
C PHE A 55 -23.21 -6.90 -8.55
N PRO A 56 -24.02 -7.77 -9.17
CA PRO A 56 -25.45 -7.85 -8.91
C PRO A 56 -25.75 -8.02 -7.40
N GLY A 57 -26.64 -7.20 -6.86
CA GLY A 57 -27.01 -7.22 -5.44
C GLY A 57 -26.25 -6.22 -4.54
N THR A 58 -25.35 -5.40 -5.09
CA THR A 58 -24.63 -4.35 -4.34
C THR A 58 -25.32 -2.99 -4.35
N HIS A 59 -26.64 -2.93 -4.53
CA HIS A 59 -27.41 -1.67 -4.50
C HIS A 59 -27.31 -0.89 -3.17
N PHE A 60 -26.77 -1.51 -2.11
CA PHE A 60 -26.46 -0.85 -0.84
C PHE A 60 -25.13 -0.08 -0.88
N ALA A 61 -24.28 -0.29 -1.90
CA ALA A 61 -23.05 0.46 -2.08
C ALA A 61 -23.36 1.94 -2.34
N PRO A 62 -22.53 2.86 -1.80
CA PRO A 62 -22.78 4.28 -1.97
C PRO A 62 -22.74 4.68 -3.45
N LEU A 63 -23.71 5.49 -3.86
CA LEU A 63 -23.72 6.12 -5.17
C LEU A 63 -23.06 7.51 -5.08
N PRO A 64 -22.39 7.96 -6.15
CA PRO A 64 -21.84 9.31 -6.22
C PRO A 64 -22.94 10.36 -6.00
N LEU A 65 -22.67 11.34 -5.13
CA LEU A 65 -23.59 12.44 -4.86
C LEU A 65 -23.33 13.63 -5.79
N ALA A 66 -24.25 14.58 -5.84
CA ALA A 66 -24.00 15.85 -6.51
C ALA A 66 -22.76 16.57 -5.91
N ALA A 67 -22.08 17.37 -6.73
CA ALA A 67 -20.82 18.05 -6.38
C ALA A 67 -20.87 18.78 -5.02
N GLY A 68 -21.90 19.60 -4.79
CA GLY A 68 -22.05 20.35 -3.53
C GLY A 68 -22.15 19.46 -2.29
N TRP A 69 -22.89 18.34 -2.35
CA TRP A 69 -22.98 17.39 -1.23
C TRP A 69 -21.67 16.67 -0.98
N THR A 70 -20.95 16.33 -2.05
CA THR A 70 -19.63 15.69 -1.97
C THR A 70 -18.62 16.61 -1.27
N VAL A 71 -18.58 17.88 -1.66
CA VAL A 71 -17.72 18.90 -1.02
C VAL A 71 -18.12 19.11 0.43
N ALA A 72 -19.42 19.17 0.73
CA ALA A 72 -19.90 19.28 2.11
C ALA A 72 -19.41 18.11 2.97
N LEU A 73 -19.54 16.87 2.48
CA LEU A 73 -19.07 15.68 3.20
C LEU A 73 -17.54 15.67 3.36
N HIS A 74 -16.78 16.01 2.32
CA HIS A 74 -15.32 16.04 2.42
C HIS A 74 -14.82 17.16 3.34
N THR A 75 -15.49 18.30 3.36
CA THR A 75 -15.22 19.39 4.32
C THR A 75 -15.54 18.97 5.75
N LEU A 76 -16.66 18.25 5.93
CA LEU A 76 -17.03 17.68 7.23
C LEU A 76 -16.01 16.65 7.70
N LEU A 77 -15.45 15.84 6.80
CA LEU A 77 -14.37 14.91 7.10
C LEU A 77 -13.12 15.64 7.61
N VAL A 78 -12.67 16.70 6.91
CA VAL A 78 -11.53 17.52 7.34
C VAL A 78 -11.79 18.10 8.74
N PHE A 79 -12.97 18.68 8.97
CA PHE A 79 -13.34 19.19 10.29
C PHE A 79 -13.36 18.09 11.36
N ALA A 80 -13.97 16.94 11.07
CA ALA A 80 -14.05 15.81 11.99
C ALA A 80 -12.65 15.29 12.34
N LEU A 81 -11.71 15.26 11.39
CA LEU A 81 -10.31 14.86 11.63
C LEU A 81 -9.54 15.90 12.46
N VAL A 82 -9.71 17.20 12.20
CA VAL A 82 -9.15 18.26 13.06
C VAL A 82 -9.69 18.12 14.48
N SER A 83 -11.02 18.01 14.61
CA SER A 83 -11.72 17.85 15.87
C SER A 83 -11.29 16.58 16.63
N ALA A 84 -11.14 15.46 15.92
CA ALA A 84 -10.62 14.21 16.46
C ALA A 84 -9.14 14.32 16.87
N THR A 85 -8.33 15.13 16.20
CA THR A 85 -6.90 15.36 16.50
C THR A 85 -6.69 16.24 17.72
N VAL A 86 -7.51 17.26 17.93
CA VAL A 86 -7.49 18.08 19.16
C VAL A 86 -8.33 17.46 20.29
N GLY A 87 -9.12 16.44 19.99
CA GLY A 87 -9.93 15.68 20.94
C GLY A 87 -11.13 16.49 21.43
N TRP A 88 -11.81 17.18 20.51
CA TRP A 88 -13.09 17.83 20.75
C TRP A 88 -14.21 16.91 20.27
N ARG A 89 -15.13 16.53 21.16
CA ARG A 89 -16.18 15.55 20.87
C ARG A 89 -15.60 14.26 20.28
N THR A 90 -14.49 13.80 20.85
CA THR A 90 -13.58 12.78 20.28
C THR A 90 -14.30 11.58 19.67
N ARG A 91 -15.25 10.98 20.40
CA ARG A 91 -16.00 9.81 19.90
C ARG A 91 -16.86 10.16 18.70
N THR A 92 -17.62 11.26 18.77
CA THR A 92 -18.47 11.72 17.66
C THR A 92 -17.61 12.05 16.45
N SER A 93 -16.52 12.79 16.64
CA SER A 93 -15.60 13.17 15.55
C SER A 93 -14.98 11.95 14.88
N LEU A 94 -14.56 10.92 15.63
CA LEU A 94 -14.04 9.67 15.08
C LEU A 94 -15.10 8.86 14.34
N CYS A 95 -16.34 8.78 14.85
CA CYS A 95 -17.44 8.09 14.17
C CYS A 95 -17.83 8.80 12.86
N VAL A 96 -17.85 10.14 12.84
CA VAL A 96 -18.13 10.92 11.63
C VAL A 96 -17.02 10.75 10.61
N ALA A 97 -15.75 10.84 11.03
CA ALA A 97 -14.61 10.59 10.16
C ALA A 97 -14.65 9.17 9.56
N PHE A 98 -14.90 8.15 10.40
CA PHE A 98 -15.06 6.77 9.95
C PHE A 98 -16.17 6.61 8.89
N ALA A 99 -17.37 7.14 9.16
CA ALA A 99 -18.51 6.97 8.27
C ALA A 99 -18.27 7.65 6.90
N ILE A 100 -17.74 8.87 6.91
CA ILE A 100 -17.46 9.60 5.67
C ILE A 100 -16.29 8.98 4.91
N SER A 101 -15.20 8.60 5.59
CA SER A 101 -14.09 7.90 4.94
C SER A 101 -14.50 6.56 4.36
N LEU A 102 -15.43 5.83 5.01
CA LEU A 102 -15.97 4.57 4.47
C LEU A 102 -16.77 4.84 3.20
N TRP A 103 -17.65 5.85 3.24
CA TRP A 103 -18.46 6.27 2.09
C TRP A 103 -17.58 6.66 0.90
N LEU A 104 -16.66 7.61 1.10
CA LEU A 104 -15.78 8.10 0.03
C LEU A 104 -14.81 7.03 -0.45
N GLY A 105 -14.30 6.19 0.44
CA GLY A 105 -13.43 5.07 0.06
C GLY A 105 -14.13 4.09 -0.88
N LEU A 106 -15.39 3.77 -0.63
CA LEU A 106 -16.15 2.89 -1.52
C LEU A 106 -16.41 3.50 -2.92
N LEU A 107 -16.20 4.80 -3.10
CA LEU A 107 -16.27 5.52 -4.38
C LEU A 107 -14.90 5.69 -5.07
N ASP A 108 -13.80 5.33 -4.41
CA ASP A 108 -12.43 5.44 -4.93
C ASP A 108 -11.69 4.10 -4.79
N GLN A 109 -11.90 3.22 -5.77
CA GLN A 109 -11.27 1.92 -5.87
C GLN A 109 -9.74 2.03 -5.85
N ALA A 110 -9.18 2.99 -6.59
CA ALA A 110 -7.74 3.20 -6.66
C ALA A 110 -7.14 3.59 -5.31
N GLY A 111 -7.86 4.37 -4.49
CA GLY A 111 -7.48 4.69 -3.12
C GLY A 111 -7.74 3.55 -2.13
N THR A 112 -8.86 2.85 -2.26
CA THR A 112 -9.29 1.82 -1.30
C THR A 112 -8.38 0.59 -1.29
N PHE A 113 -7.88 0.18 -2.45
CA PHE A 113 -6.97 -0.97 -2.53
C PHE A 113 -5.54 -0.67 -2.04
N LYS A 114 -5.19 0.58 -1.68
CA LYS A 114 -3.86 0.96 -1.15
C LYS A 114 -3.60 0.52 0.31
N LYS A 115 -4.39 -0.41 0.88
CA LYS A 115 -4.31 -0.98 2.25
C LYS A 115 -4.50 0.02 3.40
N TYR A 116 -3.96 1.23 3.30
CA TYR A 116 -3.95 2.23 4.37
C TYR A 116 -5.35 2.75 4.73
N SER A 117 -6.26 2.84 3.75
CA SER A 117 -7.65 3.28 3.93
C SER A 117 -8.40 2.33 4.85
N VAL A 118 -8.33 1.02 4.57
CA VAL A 118 -8.94 -0.03 5.39
C VAL A 118 -8.36 -0.03 6.81
N ILE A 119 -7.05 0.06 6.95
CA ILE A 119 -6.40 0.16 8.29
C ILE A 119 -6.91 1.41 9.02
N GLY A 120 -6.96 2.55 8.33
CA GLY A 120 -7.49 3.81 8.84
C GLY A 120 -8.91 3.71 9.38
N LEU A 121 -9.81 3.10 8.61
CA LEU A 121 -11.19 2.86 9.02
C LEU A 121 -11.26 2.05 10.32
N HIS A 122 -10.48 0.98 10.42
CA HIS A 122 -10.42 0.19 11.65
C HIS A 122 -9.82 0.98 12.81
N LEU A 123 -8.78 1.80 12.59
CA LEU A 123 -8.22 2.66 13.64
C LEU A 123 -9.25 3.67 14.14
N MET A 124 -9.95 4.37 13.25
CA MET A 124 -10.98 5.35 13.63
C MET A 124 -12.13 4.69 14.40
N LEU A 125 -12.64 3.56 13.89
CA LEU A 125 -13.68 2.78 14.56
C LEU A 125 -13.24 2.32 15.94
N LEU A 126 -12.10 1.63 16.05
CA LEU A 126 -11.64 1.07 17.31
C LEU A 126 -11.27 2.17 18.32
N LEU A 127 -10.67 3.27 17.88
CA LEU A 127 -10.40 4.43 18.74
C LEU A 127 -11.68 5.06 19.27
N SER A 128 -12.78 5.10 18.49
CA SER A 128 -14.07 5.62 18.95
C SER A 128 -14.64 4.84 20.14
N LEU A 129 -14.26 3.55 20.25
CA LEU A 129 -14.65 2.63 21.32
C LEU A 129 -13.74 2.73 22.56
N THR A 130 -12.63 3.48 22.47
CA THR A 130 -11.72 3.73 23.59
C THR A 130 -12.06 5.01 24.37
N ARG A 131 -11.27 5.29 25.42
CA ARG A 131 -11.22 6.59 26.11
C ARG A 131 -10.03 7.46 25.64
N CYS A 132 -9.68 7.43 24.36
CA CYS A 132 -8.57 8.22 23.78
C CYS A 132 -8.73 9.76 23.88
N GLY A 133 -9.93 10.25 24.19
CA GLY A 133 -10.20 11.65 24.55
C GLY A 133 -10.00 11.97 26.04
N GLY A 134 -9.50 11.03 26.86
CA GLY A 134 -9.27 11.22 28.30
C GLY A 134 -7.92 11.87 28.66
N ALA A 135 -7.06 12.12 27.67
CA ALA A 135 -5.77 12.79 27.83
C ALA A 135 -5.45 13.63 26.57
N TRP A 136 -4.73 14.74 26.77
CA TRP A 136 -4.25 15.65 25.71
C TRP A 136 -5.35 16.05 24.72
N SER A 137 -6.51 16.43 25.25
CA SER A 137 -7.72 16.70 24.48
C SER A 137 -8.53 17.85 25.08
N ILE A 138 -9.33 18.51 24.24
CA ILE A 138 -10.35 19.46 24.69
C ILE A 138 -11.38 18.77 25.60
N ASP A 139 -11.79 17.54 25.27
CA ASP A 139 -12.72 16.77 26.10
C ASP A 139 -12.18 16.55 27.53
N ALA A 140 -10.88 16.34 27.71
CA ALA A 140 -10.27 16.18 29.03
C ALA A 140 -10.20 17.49 29.82
N LEU A 141 -10.09 18.63 29.14
CA LEU A 141 -10.12 19.97 29.75
C LEU A 141 -11.52 20.35 30.25
N LEU A 142 -12.57 19.88 29.57
CA LEU A 142 -13.97 20.24 29.87
C LEU A 142 -14.59 19.42 31.01
N ILE A 143 -13.91 18.40 31.53
CA ILE A 143 -14.40 17.55 32.63
C ILE A 143 -13.80 18.03 33.95
N SER A 144 -14.64 18.45 34.91
CA SER A 144 -14.19 18.87 36.25
C SER A 144 -14.15 17.72 37.27
N GLY A 145 -13.29 17.89 38.30
CA GLY A 145 -13.39 17.19 39.58
C GLY A 145 -13.45 15.66 39.54
N SER A 146 -14.13 15.05 40.52
CA SER A 146 -14.13 13.63 40.93
C SER A 146 -14.30 12.53 39.86
N ARG A 147 -14.49 12.88 38.58
CA ARG A 147 -14.48 12.00 37.40
C ARG A 147 -13.07 11.56 36.95
N GLN A 148 -12.05 11.71 37.81
CA GLN A 148 -10.68 11.33 37.49
C GLN A 148 -10.47 9.81 37.38
N ILE A 149 -11.27 9.01 38.13
CA ILE A 149 -11.30 7.53 38.06
C ILE A 149 -11.89 7.04 36.72
N THR A 150 -12.79 7.80 36.09
CA THR A 150 -13.39 7.48 34.76
C THR A 150 -12.45 7.66 33.56
N ARG A 151 -11.16 7.93 33.79
CA ARG A 151 -10.15 8.12 32.72
C ARG A 151 -9.56 6.80 32.19
N LEU A 152 -9.73 5.70 32.92
CA LEU A 152 -9.19 4.41 32.50
C LEU A 152 -9.96 3.88 31.29
N SER A 153 -9.24 3.51 30.24
CA SER A 153 -9.80 2.79 29.10
C SER A 153 -9.79 1.29 29.40
N LEU A 154 -10.76 0.55 28.88
CA LEU A 154 -10.63 -0.90 28.79
C LEU A 154 -9.63 -1.22 27.67
N ALA A 155 -8.78 -2.23 27.89
CA ALA A 155 -7.74 -2.59 26.94
C ALA A 155 -8.26 -3.22 25.63
N TRP A 156 -9.49 -3.74 25.59
CA TRP A 156 -9.94 -4.60 24.48
C TRP A 156 -9.90 -3.93 23.10
N PRO A 157 -10.30 -2.66 22.89
CA PRO A 157 -10.24 -2.06 21.56
C PRO A 157 -8.77 -1.85 21.14
N ARG A 158 -7.90 -1.49 22.10
CA ARG A 158 -6.45 -1.40 21.87
C ARG A 158 -5.86 -2.76 21.49
N ARG A 159 -6.29 -3.85 22.14
CA ARG A 159 -5.89 -5.21 21.77
C ARG A 159 -6.34 -5.56 20.35
N LEU A 160 -7.52 -5.14 19.93
CA LEU A 160 -7.97 -5.32 18.54
C LEU A 160 -7.13 -4.52 17.54
N ILE A 161 -6.68 -3.31 17.90
CA ILE A 161 -5.72 -2.56 17.07
C ILE A 161 -4.39 -3.31 16.97
N GLN A 162 -3.89 -3.87 18.07
CA GLN A 162 -2.67 -4.69 18.05
C GLN A 162 -2.83 -5.94 17.16
N VAL A 163 -3.99 -6.61 17.25
CA VAL A 163 -4.33 -7.75 16.39
C VAL A 163 -4.42 -7.34 14.93
N LEU A 164 -5.02 -6.20 14.61
CA LEU A 164 -5.06 -5.63 13.26
C LEU A 164 -3.64 -5.44 12.71
N VAL A 165 -2.74 -4.79 13.46
CA VAL A 165 -1.34 -4.57 13.03
C VAL A 165 -0.63 -5.91 12.80
N ILE A 166 -0.84 -6.89 13.67
CA ILE A 166 -0.29 -8.25 13.50
C ILE A 166 -0.84 -8.91 12.24
N ALA A 167 -2.15 -8.80 11.99
CA ALA A 167 -2.77 -9.36 10.80
C ALA A 167 -2.23 -8.71 9.52
N VAL A 168 -1.93 -7.41 9.54
CA VAL A 168 -1.31 -6.71 8.40
C VAL A 168 0.09 -7.26 8.13
N TYR A 169 0.94 -7.42 9.16
CA TYR A 169 2.29 -8.00 8.98
C TYR A 169 2.23 -9.45 8.52
N LEU A 170 1.41 -10.30 9.15
CA LEU A 170 1.27 -11.70 8.74
C LEU A 170 0.68 -11.83 7.32
N GLY A 171 -0.33 -11.03 6.97
CA GLY A 171 -0.86 -10.97 5.61
C GLY A 171 0.21 -10.57 4.60
N GLY A 172 1.02 -9.56 4.96
CA GLY A 172 2.21 -9.17 4.20
C GLY A 172 3.17 -10.33 3.96
N ALA A 173 3.55 -11.06 5.00
CA ALA A 173 4.44 -12.20 4.90
C ALA A 173 3.85 -13.33 4.04
N MET A 174 2.57 -13.65 4.25
CA MET A 174 1.89 -14.73 3.52
C MET A 174 1.80 -14.46 2.02
N THR A 175 1.54 -13.21 1.62
CA THR A 175 1.55 -12.84 0.20
C THR A 175 2.94 -12.99 -0.41
N LYS A 176 4.00 -12.67 0.33
CA LYS A 176 5.39 -12.71 -0.15
C LYS A 176 5.99 -14.10 -0.22
N ILE A 177 5.72 -14.96 0.78
CA ILE A 177 6.24 -16.34 0.81
C ILE A 177 5.74 -17.16 -0.39
N ARG A 178 4.56 -16.83 -0.90
CA ARG A 178 3.94 -17.51 -2.05
C ARG A 178 4.49 -17.05 -3.40
N LEU A 179 5.32 -16.00 -3.42
CA LEU A 179 5.84 -15.39 -4.64
C LEU A 179 7.35 -15.66 -4.73
N PRO A 180 7.79 -16.62 -5.56
CA PRO A 180 9.22 -16.87 -5.78
C PRO A 180 10.00 -15.61 -6.16
N ASP A 181 9.34 -14.69 -6.87
CA ASP A 181 9.91 -13.44 -7.35
C ASP A 181 10.16 -12.44 -6.23
N PHE A 182 9.42 -12.54 -5.12
CA PHE A 182 9.73 -11.76 -3.93
C PHE A 182 11.04 -12.26 -3.31
N ALA A 183 11.17 -13.59 -3.11
CA ALA A 183 12.33 -14.19 -2.46
C ALA A 183 13.65 -13.91 -3.18
N ASN A 184 13.62 -13.78 -4.51
CA ASN A 184 14.81 -13.47 -5.32
C ASN A 184 15.08 -11.96 -5.48
N GLY A 185 14.26 -11.09 -4.87
CA GLY A 185 14.44 -9.64 -4.93
C GLY A 185 13.90 -8.97 -6.20
N ASP A 186 13.38 -9.73 -7.16
CA ASP A 186 12.92 -9.23 -8.46
C ASP A 186 11.70 -8.30 -8.29
N LEU A 187 10.73 -8.66 -7.44
CA LEU A 187 9.57 -7.77 -7.18
C LEU A 187 9.97 -6.44 -6.54
N LEU A 188 10.98 -6.47 -5.66
CA LEU A 188 11.55 -5.24 -5.11
C LEU A 188 12.25 -4.43 -6.20
N MET A 189 13.06 -5.08 -7.04
CA MET A 189 13.75 -4.43 -8.16
C MET A 189 12.76 -3.71 -9.08
N PHE A 190 11.64 -4.35 -9.44
CA PHE A 190 10.61 -3.71 -10.26
C PHE A 190 9.97 -2.51 -9.60
N SER A 191 9.61 -2.65 -8.32
CA SER A 191 9.01 -1.55 -7.57
C SER A 191 9.97 -0.35 -7.48
N LEU A 192 11.27 -0.61 -7.45
CA LEU A 192 12.32 0.42 -7.41
C LEU A 192 12.66 1.04 -8.77
N LEU A 193 12.38 0.33 -9.87
CA LEU A 193 12.55 0.85 -11.23
C LEU A 193 11.33 1.67 -11.69
N ASP A 194 10.16 1.37 -11.14
CA ASP A 194 8.93 2.11 -11.44
C ASP A 194 8.87 3.43 -10.66
N ASP A 195 8.95 4.55 -11.37
CA ASP A 195 8.90 5.91 -10.81
C ASP A 195 7.61 6.19 -10.01
N GLN A 196 6.51 5.47 -10.26
CA GLN A 196 5.30 5.60 -9.46
C GLN A 196 5.40 4.93 -8.10
N TRP A 197 6.20 3.87 -7.95
CA TRP A 197 6.22 3.03 -6.74
C TRP A 197 7.50 3.14 -5.90
N GLY A 198 8.64 3.47 -6.49
CA GLY A 198 9.92 3.58 -5.77
C GLY A 198 11.04 4.19 -6.60
N GLY A 199 10.78 4.51 -7.87
CA GLY A 199 11.74 5.12 -8.76
C GLY A 199 12.10 6.54 -8.33
N GLY A 200 13.40 6.73 -8.21
CA GLY A 200 14.08 7.84 -7.58
C GLY A 200 15.54 7.45 -7.42
N TYR A 201 16.43 8.41 -7.11
CA TYR A 201 17.87 8.15 -7.13
C TYR A 201 18.30 6.94 -6.28
N VAL A 202 17.79 6.84 -5.05
CA VAL A 202 18.10 5.73 -4.14
C VAL A 202 17.51 4.41 -4.66
N GLY A 203 16.30 4.43 -5.23
CA GLY A 203 15.66 3.23 -5.73
C GLY A 203 16.36 2.67 -6.96
N HIS A 204 16.70 3.54 -7.92
CA HIS A 204 17.47 3.18 -9.10
C HIS A 204 18.88 2.70 -8.72
N TRP A 205 19.51 3.30 -7.70
CA TRP A 205 20.79 2.80 -7.19
C TRP A 205 20.64 1.39 -6.57
N LEU A 206 19.62 1.16 -5.74
CA LEU A 206 19.35 -0.14 -5.14
C LEU A 206 19.01 -1.22 -6.18
N SER A 207 18.34 -0.87 -7.28
CA SER A 207 18.00 -1.81 -8.35
C SER A 207 19.24 -2.39 -9.06
N THR A 208 20.36 -1.64 -9.07
CA THR A 208 21.65 -2.15 -9.57
C THR A 208 22.36 -3.12 -8.62
N ARG A 209 21.81 -3.40 -7.43
CA ARG A 209 22.43 -4.23 -6.38
C ARG A 209 21.57 -5.46 -6.01
N PRO A 210 21.45 -6.48 -6.88
CA PRO A 210 20.58 -7.64 -6.65
C PRO A 210 20.78 -8.36 -5.31
N GLN A 211 22.03 -8.43 -4.82
CA GLN A 211 22.36 -9.05 -3.54
C GLN A 211 21.68 -8.35 -2.35
N LEU A 212 21.60 -7.01 -2.37
CA LEU A 212 20.94 -6.23 -1.33
C LEU A 212 19.42 -6.45 -1.37
N LEU A 213 18.85 -6.59 -2.58
CA LEU A 213 17.41 -6.82 -2.75
C LEU A 213 17.00 -8.20 -2.24
N ILE A 214 17.80 -9.24 -2.49
CA ILE A 214 17.57 -10.58 -1.94
C ILE A 214 17.59 -10.53 -0.40
N LEU A 215 18.59 -9.88 0.19
CA LEU A 215 18.68 -9.72 1.65
C LEU A 215 17.50 -8.92 2.21
N ALA A 216 17.10 -7.84 1.54
CA ALA A 216 15.95 -7.04 1.94
C ALA A 216 14.64 -7.83 1.85
N SER A 217 14.45 -8.65 0.82
CA SER A 217 13.28 -9.52 0.67
C SER A 217 13.19 -10.55 1.79
N ILE A 218 14.27 -11.30 2.02
CA ILE A 218 14.31 -12.32 3.09
C ILE A 218 14.14 -11.64 4.45
N GLY A 219 14.87 -10.53 4.69
CA GLY A 219 14.78 -9.75 5.93
C GLY A 219 13.38 -9.21 6.20
N THR A 220 12.68 -8.75 5.15
CA THR A 220 11.29 -8.29 5.25
C THR A 220 10.37 -9.42 5.71
N VAL A 221 10.43 -10.59 5.07
CA VAL A 221 9.58 -11.75 5.45
C VAL A 221 9.91 -12.22 6.87
N LEU A 222 11.19 -12.32 7.22
CA LEU A 222 11.61 -12.71 8.56
C LEU A 222 11.09 -11.72 9.61
N PHE A 223 11.19 -10.42 9.35
CA PHE A 223 10.66 -9.39 10.25
C PHE A 223 9.15 -9.47 10.38
N GLU A 224 8.42 -9.58 9.26
CA GLU A 224 6.95 -9.64 9.24
C GLU A 224 6.40 -10.88 9.98
N ILE A 225 7.16 -11.98 10.04
CA ILE A 225 6.83 -13.17 10.85
C ILE A 225 7.27 -13.02 12.30
N ALA A 226 8.49 -12.49 12.53
CA ALA A 226 9.06 -12.36 13.87
C ALA A 226 8.31 -11.33 14.73
N PHE A 227 7.90 -10.20 14.15
CA PHE A 227 7.23 -9.13 14.88
C PHE A 227 5.98 -9.63 15.63
N PRO A 228 5.00 -10.29 14.98
CA PRO A 228 3.83 -10.88 15.65
C PRO A 228 4.14 -11.79 16.83
N LEU A 229 5.23 -12.55 16.77
CA LEU A 229 5.62 -13.53 17.78
C LEU A 229 6.36 -12.86 18.95
N LEU A 230 7.27 -11.93 18.64
CA LEU A 230 8.22 -11.38 19.61
C LEU A 230 7.72 -10.09 20.27
N ILE A 231 6.79 -9.35 19.66
CA ILE A 231 6.30 -8.07 20.19
C ILE A 231 5.65 -8.19 21.58
N TRP A 232 5.10 -9.36 21.90
CA TRP A 232 4.45 -9.66 23.18
C TRP A 232 5.44 -9.89 24.33
N ASN A 233 6.71 -10.21 24.01
CA ASN A 233 7.74 -10.41 25.02
C ASN A 233 8.21 -9.03 25.55
N PRO A 234 8.10 -8.74 26.85
CA PRO A 234 8.47 -7.44 27.42
C PRO A 234 9.93 -7.01 27.15
N ARG A 235 10.85 -7.98 26.97
CA ARG A 235 12.26 -7.70 26.68
C ARG A 235 12.49 -7.36 25.20
N LEU A 236 11.74 -7.99 24.31
CA LEU A 236 11.89 -7.83 22.86
C LEU A 236 10.94 -6.77 22.28
N ARG A 237 9.91 -6.34 23.03
CA ARG A 237 8.93 -5.34 22.57
C ARG A 237 9.58 -4.08 22.02
N ARG A 238 10.48 -3.46 22.78
CA ARG A 238 11.13 -2.20 22.37
C ARG A 238 12.04 -2.38 21.14
N PRO A 239 12.96 -3.37 21.11
CA PRO A 239 13.71 -3.68 19.89
C PRO A 239 12.82 -3.92 18.66
N MET A 240 11.72 -4.67 18.80
CA MET A 240 10.79 -4.93 17.71
C MET A 240 10.06 -3.65 17.25
N LEU A 241 9.70 -2.75 18.16
CA LEU A 241 9.13 -1.45 17.80
C LEU A 241 10.12 -0.55 17.08
N VAL A 242 11.38 -0.50 17.53
CA VAL A 242 12.44 0.27 16.85
C VAL A 242 12.64 -0.29 15.44
N LEU A 243 12.70 -1.61 15.30
CA LEU A 243 12.84 -2.25 13.99
C LEU A 243 11.62 -1.98 13.10
N ALA A 244 10.40 -2.00 13.64
CA ALA A 244 9.18 -1.67 12.91
C ALA A 244 9.14 -0.22 12.43
N VAL A 245 9.55 0.72 13.29
CA VAL A 245 9.68 2.13 12.92
C VAL A 245 10.72 2.31 11.83
N ALA A 246 11.91 1.72 11.98
CA ALA A 246 12.96 1.76 10.96
C ALA A 246 12.49 1.16 9.63
N PHE A 247 11.78 0.04 9.68
CA PHE A 247 11.20 -0.61 8.50
C PHE A 247 10.22 0.32 7.76
N HIS A 248 9.30 0.98 8.48
CA HIS A 248 8.35 1.90 7.84
C HIS A 248 8.97 3.21 7.38
N LEU A 249 10.00 3.72 8.06
CA LEU A 249 10.75 4.90 7.60
C LEU A 249 11.58 4.58 6.35
N MET A 250 12.19 3.39 6.29
CA MET A 250 12.85 2.90 5.08
C MET A 250 11.83 2.83 3.93
N LEU A 251 10.68 2.18 4.14
CA LEU A 251 9.64 2.13 3.11
C LEU A 251 9.15 3.52 2.72
N ALA A 252 8.97 4.45 3.65
CA ALA A 252 8.54 5.82 3.33
C ALA A 252 9.54 6.60 2.46
N THR A 253 10.83 6.25 2.52
CA THR A 253 11.91 6.95 1.80
C THR A 253 12.34 6.25 0.52
N THR A 254 12.16 4.93 0.44
CA THR A 254 12.55 4.14 -0.74
C THR A 254 11.35 3.68 -1.58
N MET A 255 10.13 3.78 -1.05
CA MET A 255 8.89 3.37 -1.73
C MET A 255 7.83 4.46 -1.62
N HIS A 256 7.21 4.80 -2.74
CA HIS A 256 6.11 5.75 -2.86
C HIS A 256 4.76 5.12 -2.47
N LEU A 257 4.67 4.49 -1.29
CA LEU A 257 3.44 3.86 -0.78
C LEU A 257 2.39 4.86 -0.25
N GLY A 258 2.48 6.13 -0.66
CA GLY A 258 1.63 7.23 -0.16
C GLY A 258 1.71 7.34 1.37
N ILE A 259 0.55 7.45 2.02
CA ILE A 259 0.48 7.62 3.48
C ILE A 259 0.64 6.31 4.27
N PHE A 260 0.76 5.15 3.62
CA PHE A 260 0.73 3.84 4.27
C PHE A 260 1.76 3.71 5.40
N SER A 261 3.00 4.09 5.15
CA SER A 261 4.06 4.02 6.16
C SER A 261 3.72 4.87 7.39
N PHE A 262 3.14 6.06 7.20
CA PHE A 262 2.73 6.92 8.30
C PHE A 262 1.52 6.38 9.07
N VAL A 263 0.57 5.73 8.39
CA VAL A 263 -0.54 5.02 9.03
C VAL A 263 -0.02 3.88 9.90
N MET A 264 0.96 3.11 9.42
CA MET A 264 1.58 2.04 10.20
C MET A 264 2.39 2.58 11.38
N LEU A 265 3.14 3.66 11.20
CA LEU A 265 3.84 4.34 12.30
C LEU A 265 2.86 4.82 13.38
N ALA A 266 1.71 5.38 12.98
CA ALA A 266 0.65 5.72 13.93
C ALA A 266 0.12 4.46 14.63
N ALA A 267 -0.23 3.41 13.89
CA ALA A 267 -0.77 2.17 14.45
C ALA A 267 0.18 1.46 15.43
N LEU A 268 1.50 1.53 15.22
CA LEU A 268 2.50 0.98 16.13
C LEU A 268 2.46 1.61 17.53
N LEU A 269 1.92 2.83 17.67
CA LEU A 269 1.69 3.45 18.99
C LEU A 269 0.73 2.64 19.87
N ALA A 270 -0.08 1.75 19.30
CA ALA A 270 -0.88 0.79 20.06
C ALA A 270 -0.02 -0.16 20.92
N PHE A 271 1.27 -0.33 20.64
CA PHE A 271 2.19 -1.15 21.43
C PHE A 271 3.04 -0.34 22.44
N VAL A 272 2.93 1.00 22.43
CA VAL A 272 3.61 1.88 23.39
C VAL A 272 2.90 1.80 24.74
N GLU A 273 3.64 1.55 25.81
CA GLU A 273 3.06 1.46 27.15
C GLU A 273 3.22 2.77 27.92
N GLU A 274 2.40 2.95 28.97
CA GLU A 274 2.47 4.13 29.84
C GLU A 274 3.87 4.35 30.42
N ARG A 275 4.57 3.26 30.78
CA ARG A 275 5.96 3.30 31.28
C ARG A 275 6.98 3.81 30.26
N ASP A 276 6.67 3.71 28.96
CA ASP A 276 7.52 4.20 27.89
C ASP A 276 7.29 5.70 27.71
N LEU A 277 6.02 6.15 27.76
CA LEU A 277 5.64 7.56 27.66
C LEU A 277 6.08 8.40 28.86
N SER A 278 5.93 7.88 30.07
CA SER A 278 6.29 8.62 31.28
C SER A 278 7.77 8.98 31.36
N ARG A 279 8.63 8.24 30.66
CA ARG A 279 10.07 8.54 30.53
C ARG A 279 10.35 9.67 29.54
N LEU A 280 9.53 9.80 28.50
CA LEU A 280 9.73 10.78 27.42
C LEU A 280 9.04 12.12 27.71
N VAL A 281 7.81 12.06 28.23
CA VAL A 281 6.95 13.23 28.44
C VAL A 281 6.84 13.60 29.93
N GLY A 282 7.51 12.83 30.80
CA GLY A 282 7.41 12.95 32.24
C GLY A 282 6.13 12.33 32.81
N ASN A 283 6.12 12.13 34.13
CA ASN A 283 4.93 11.62 34.83
C ASN A 283 3.81 12.66 34.95
N SER A 284 4.10 13.91 34.58
CA SER A 284 3.14 14.99 34.66
C SER A 284 1.91 14.58 33.87
N GLN A 285 0.83 14.24 34.60
CA GLN A 285 -0.47 14.71 34.17
C GLN A 285 -0.17 16.20 34.24
N SER A 286 0.14 16.84 33.11
CA SER A 286 0.27 18.29 33.13
C SER A 286 -0.95 18.72 33.91
N ALA A 287 -0.70 19.36 35.05
CA ALA A 287 -1.74 19.92 35.86
C ALA A 287 -2.38 20.91 34.90
N LEU A 288 -3.37 20.43 34.15
CA LEU A 288 -4.27 21.28 33.41
C LEU A 288 -4.73 22.22 34.49
N PRO A 289 -4.46 23.53 34.33
CA PRO A 289 -4.71 24.51 35.38
C PRO A 289 -6.08 24.18 35.92
N LYS A 290 -6.18 23.95 37.24
CA LYS A 290 -7.47 23.76 37.90
C LYS A 290 -8.32 24.87 37.33
N SER A 291 -9.32 24.53 36.53
CA SER A 291 -10.16 25.58 36.00
C SER A 291 -10.83 26.17 37.22
N ASP A 292 -10.45 27.40 37.57
CA ASP A 292 -11.36 28.29 38.24
C ASP A 292 -12.65 28.17 37.42
N GLY A 293 -13.77 27.94 38.09
CA GLY A 293 -15.03 27.49 37.46
C GLY A 293 -15.60 28.37 36.35
N SER A 294 -14.88 29.39 35.89
CA SER A 294 -15.16 30.27 34.75
C SER A 294 -14.91 29.64 33.37
N VAL A 295 -14.00 28.66 33.23
CA VAL A 295 -13.82 27.94 31.93
C VAL A 295 -14.94 26.90 31.71
N ALA A 296 -15.78 26.67 32.72
CA ALA A 296 -16.92 25.78 32.61
C ALA A 296 -17.98 26.38 31.66
N ARG A 297 -18.12 25.73 30.50
CA ARG A 297 -19.25 25.83 29.55
C ARG A 297 -19.36 27.13 28.75
N THR A 298 -18.36 27.43 27.93
CA THR A 298 -18.68 28.17 26.70
C THR A 298 -19.55 27.28 25.82
N SER A 299 -20.72 27.77 25.39
CA SER A 299 -21.63 27.05 24.47
C SER A 299 -20.90 26.58 23.20
N ALA A 300 -19.84 27.30 22.80
CA ALA A 300 -19.00 27.01 21.65
C ALA A 300 -18.27 25.65 21.71
N LEU A 301 -17.89 25.15 22.89
CA LEU A 301 -17.19 23.85 23.02
C LEU A 301 -18.14 22.67 23.29
N SER A 302 -19.44 22.94 23.37
CA SER A 302 -20.48 21.93 23.59
C SER A 302 -20.75 21.09 22.33
N ALA A 303 -21.64 20.10 22.45
CA ALA A 303 -22.13 19.35 21.28
C ALA A 303 -22.86 20.27 20.28
N ALA A 304 -23.59 21.27 20.76
CA ALA A 304 -24.24 22.27 19.90
C ALA A 304 -23.19 23.13 19.19
N GLY A 305 -22.13 23.55 19.90
CA GLY A 305 -21.03 24.30 19.30
C GLY A 305 -20.29 23.51 18.23
N TRP A 306 -20.09 22.21 18.43
CA TRP A 306 -19.52 21.31 17.42
C TRP A 306 -20.40 21.23 16.17
N ALA A 307 -21.71 21.07 16.35
CA ALA A 307 -22.66 21.00 15.24
C ALA A 307 -22.76 22.31 14.45
N VAL A 308 -22.75 23.46 15.15
CA VAL A 308 -22.73 24.78 14.52
C VAL A 308 -21.43 24.99 13.73
N ALA A 309 -20.26 24.66 14.31
CA ALA A 309 -18.99 24.75 13.61
C ALA A 309 -18.94 23.84 12.38
N ALA A 310 -19.44 22.60 12.48
CA ALA A 310 -19.58 21.69 11.36
C ALA A 310 -20.43 22.30 10.24
N ALA A 311 -21.63 22.81 10.56
CA ALA A 311 -22.53 23.42 9.58
C ALA A 311 -21.92 24.66 8.91
N LEU A 312 -21.29 25.55 9.69
CA LEU A 312 -20.65 26.76 9.15
C LEU A 312 -19.49 26.41 8.21
N LEU A 313 -18.63 25.45 8.60
CA LEU A 313 -17.49 25.05 7.78
C LEU A 313 -17.91 24.31 6.51
N THR A 314 -18.92 23.43 6.58
CA THR A 314 -19.42 22.76 5.37
C THR A 314 -20.08 23.74 4.41
N THR A 315 -20.87 24.69 4.91
CA THR A 315 -21.40 25.78 4.08
C THR A 315 -20.27 26.58 3.45
N ALA A 316 -19.26 27.00 4.23
CA ALA A 316 -18.10 27.74 3.72
C ALA A 316 -17.31 26.95 2.66
N GLY A 317 -17.13 25.64 2.85
CA GLY A 317 -16.47 24.76 1.89
C GLY A 317 -17.25 24.65 0.59
N VAL A 318 -18.58 24.48 0.66
CA VAL A 318 -19.46 24.45 -0.51
C VAL A 318 -19.46 25.79 -1.24
N THR A 319 -19.53 26.93 -0.53
CA THR A 319 -19.47 28.24 -1.18
C THR A 319 -18.13 28.48 -1.86
N LEU A 320 -17.02 28.11 -1.20
CA LEU A 320 -15.67 28.24 -1.76
C LEU A 320 -15.50 27.40 -3.04
N HIS A 321 -16.16 26.24 -3.10
CA HIS A 321 -16.14 25.38 -4.27
C HIS A 321 -17.13 25.81 -5.36
N ASN A 322 -18.31 26.32 -4.99
CA ASN A 322 -19.32 26.81 -5.95
C ASN A 322 -18.87 28.08 -6.68
N ASP A 323 -17.92 28.85 -6.13
CA ASP A 323 -17.25 29.95 -6.83
C ASP A 323 -16.36 29.48 -8.01
N GLY A 324 -16.31 28.16 -8.27
CA GLY A 324 -15.73 27.49 -9.41
C GLY A 324 -14.90 26.27 -8.99
N ILE A 325 -14.93 25.19 -9.79
CA ILE A 325 -14.06 24.04 -9.57
C ILE A 325 -12.63 24.49 -9.84
N ARG A 326 -11.88 24.77 -8.77
CA ARG A 326 -10.43 25.02 -8.85
C ARG A 326 -9.73 23.68 -9.04
N THR A 327 -9.53 23.30 -10.29
CA THR A 327 -8.62 22.21 -10.63
C THR A 327 -7.19 22.75 -10.65
N GLN A 328 -6.21 21.85 -10.70
CA GLN A 328 -4.81 22.22 -10.95
C GLN A 328 -4.61 22.95 -12.30
N HIS A 329 -5.60 22.90 -13.20
CA HIS A 329 -5.61 23.54 -14.51
C HIS A 329 -6.43 24.84 -14.55
N GLY A 330 -6.94 25.32 -13.40
CA GLY A 330 -7.75 26.52 -13.29
C GLY A 330 -9.24 26.25 -13.08
N ARG A 331 -10.06 27.29 -13.25
CA ARG A 331 -11.53 27.18 -13.10
C ARG A 331 -12.07 26.40 -14.29
N THR A 332 -12.42 25.14 -14.07
CA THR A 332 -12.92 24.26 -15.15
C THR A 332 -14.43 24.10 -14.98
N VAL A 333 -15.19 24.45 -16.01
CA VAL A 333 -16.60 24.07 -16.12
C VAL A 333 -16.61 22.75 -16.88
N PHE A 334 -17.08 21.68 -16.25
CA PHE A 334 -17.26 20.41 -16.97
C PHE A 334 -18.55 20.53 -17.79
N ASP A 335 -18.41 20.63 -19.11
CA ASP A 335 -19.54 20.39 -20.00
C ASP A 335 -19.85 18.89 -19.97
N PRO A 336 -21.12 18.48 -19.83
CA PRO A 336 -21.50 17.07 -19.92
C PRO A 336 -21.01 16.50 -21.25
N ILE A 337 -20.14 15.50 -21.19
CA ILE A 337 -19.75 14.73 -22.37
C ILE A 337 -20.91 13.77 -22.64
N ASP A 338 -21.42 13.72 -23.85
CA ASP A 338 -22.43 12.73 -24.20
C ASP A 338 -21.84 11.32 -24.13
N GLU A 339 -22.71 10.33 -23.89
CA GLU A 339 -22.31 8.94 -23.68
C GLU A 339 -21.55 8.39 -24.90
N GLN A 340 -21.96 8.76 -26.11
CA GLN A 340 -21.33 8.32 -27.35
C GLN A 340 -19.91 8.90 -27.49
N THR A 341 -19.73 10.21 -27.25
CA THR A 341 -18.41 10.85 -27.24
C THR A 341 -17.50 10.26 -26.16
N SER A 342 -18.04 9.87 -25.00
CA SER A 342 -17.26 9.19 -23.95
C SER A 342 -16.74 7.83 -24.41
N VAL A 343 -17.60 7.05 -25.07
CA VAL A 343 -17.24 5.75 -25.67
C VAL A 343 -16.21 5.92 -26.79
N ASP A 344 -16.39 6.92 -27.66
CA ASP A 344 -15.48 7.19 -28.77
C ASP A 344 -14.11 7.68 -28.28
N ILE A 345 -14.08 8.54 -27.23
CA ILE A 345 -12.85 8.93 -26.55
C ILE A 345 -12.18 7.69 -25.96
N LEU A 346 -12.88 6.90 -25.13
CA LEU A 346 -12.33 5.67 -24.54
C LEU A 346 -11.76 4.72 -25.61
N ALA A 347 -12.46 4.54 -26.72
CA ALA A 347 -11.98 3.75 -27.86
C ALA A 347 -10.72 4.36 -28.51
N SER A 348 -10.60 5.68 -28.54
CA SER A 348 -9.46 6.40 -29.12
C SER A 348 -8.22 6.49 -28.21
N ILE A 349 -8.39 6.54 -26.87
CA ILE A 349 -7.30 6.50 -25.86
C ILE A 349 -6.96 5.08 -25.41
N THR A 350 -7.76 4.09 -25.83
CA THR A 350 -7.38 2.68 -25.82
C THR A 350 -6.98 2.24 -27.23
N PRO A 351 -6.01 2.87 -27.94
CA PRO A 351 -5.31 2.07 -28.91
C PRO A 351 -4.72 0.92 -28.11
N ALA A 352 -5.02 -0.31 -28.52
CA ALA A 352 -4.15 -1.43 -28.24
C ALA A 352 -2.78 -1.07 -28.84
N GLN A 353 -1.99 -0.25 -28.15
CA GLN A 353 -0.56 -0.24 -28.36
C GLN A 353 -0.15 -1.63 -27.94
N GLU A 354 -0.03 -2.52 -28.92
CA GLU A 354 0.74 -3.74 -28.76
C GLU A 354 2.06 -3.27 -28.12
N GLY A 355 2.29 -3.68 -26.87
CA GLY A 355 3.53 -3.38 -26.18
C GLY A 355 4.69 -3.77 -27.09
N ARG A 356 5.80 -3.02 -27.04
CA ARG A 356 6.97 -3.42 -27.82
C ARG A 356 7.35 -4.82 -27.35
N TYR A 357 7.69 -5.73 -28.25
CA TYR A 357 7.94 -7.13 -27.89
C TYR A 357 8.96 -7.29 -26.75
N ASP A 358 9.94 -6.39 -26.66
CA ASP A 358 10.92 -6.31 -25.56
C ASP A 358 10.27 -6.15 -24.17
N ASP A 359 9.14 -5.43 -24.09
CA ASP A 359 8.42 -5.16 -22.84
C ASP A 359 7.72 -6.42 -22.30
N TYR A 360 7.49 -7.44 -23.13
CA TYR A 360 6.90 -8.69 -22.67
C TYR A 360 7.90 -9.58 -21.94
N PHE A 361 9.20 -9.42 -22.17
CA PHE A 361 10.23 -10.30 -21.62
C PHE A 361 10.94 -9.66 -20.45
N HIS A 362 10.73 -10.22 -19.26
CA HIS A 362 11.39 -9.79 -18.05
C HIS A 362 12.87 -10.21 -18.01
N ARG A 363 13.16 -11.48 -18.30
CA ARG A 363 14.51 -12.03 -18.08
C ARG A 363 14.76 -13.24 -18.95
N VAL A 364 15.98 -13.38 -19.46
CA VAL A 364 16.44 -14.58 -20.16
C VAL A 364 17.65 -15.15 -19.42
N GLU A 365 17.44 -16.29 -18.76
CA GLU A 365 18.42 -17.02 -17.94
C GLU A 365 18.96 -18.25 -18.69
N LEU A 366 20.24 -18.56 -18.47
CA LEU A 366 20.88 -19.82 -18.85
C LEU A 366 21.30 -20.57 -17.60
N GLY A 367 21.24 -21.89 -17.66
CA GLY A 367 21.65 -22.75 -16.57
C GLY A 367 21.83 -24.21 -17.01
N ASN A 368 22.46 -25.01 -16.16
CA ASN A 368 22.63 -26.45 -16.41
C ASN A 368 21.52 -27.30 -15.78
N ARG A 369 20.55 -26.67 -15.13
CA ARG A 369 19.34 -27.30 -14.56
C ARG A 369 18.15 -26.34 -14.68
N LEU A 370 16.94 -26.89 -14.75
CA LEU A 370 15.70 -26.15 -14.53
C LEU A 370 15.28 -26.22 -13.06
N SER A 371 14.59 -25.20 -12.57
CA SER A 371 13.87 -25.27 -11.29
C SER A 371 12.75 -26.32 -11.36
N SER A 372 12.29 -26.79 -10.20
CA SER A 372 11.26 -27.84 -10.11
C SER A 372 9.92 -27.47 -10.75
N ASP A 373 9.62 -26.17 -10.81
CA ASP A 373 8.44 -25.59 -11.45
C ASP A 373 8.68 -25.19 -12.92
N GLY A 374 9.89 -25.39 -13.45
CA GLY A 374 10.27 -25.05 -14.82
C GLY A 374 10.45 -23.56 -15.09
N THR A 375 10.28 -22.69 -14.10
CA THR A 375 10.23 -21.23 -14.32
C THR A 375 11.60 -20.54 -14.32
N ARG A 376 12.69 -21.28 -14.03
CA ARG A 376 14.05 -20.74 -13.93
C ARG A 376 15.11 -21.68 -14.45
N ALA A 377 16.17 -21.10 -15.01
CA ALA A 377 17.40 -21.82 -15.30
C ALA A 377 18.43 -21.55 -14.19
N LEU A 378 19.00 -22.61 -13.62
CA LEU A 378 19.89 -22.58 -12.46
C LEU A 378 21.27 -23.13 -12.82
N GLY A 379 22.31 -22.64 -12.12
CA GLY A 379 23.69 -23.12 -12.24
C GLY A 379 24.57 -22.25 -13.12
N SER A 380 25.55 -22.86 -13.79
CA SER A 380 26.51 -22.12 -14.63
C SER A 380 25.81 -21.59 -15.87
N ALA A 381 25.91 -20.28 -16.11
CA ALA A 381 25.33 -19.60 -17.28
C ALA A 381 26.33 -19.37 -18.42
N SER A 382 27.63 -19.43 -18.13
CA SER A 382 28.70 -19.03 -19.05
C SER A 382 29.63 -20.17 -19.46
N SER A 383 29.64 -21.28 -18.72
CA SER A 383 30.49 -22.44 -19.04
C SER A 383 29.78 -23.75 -18.74
N PHE A 384 29.78 -24.64 -19.73
CA PHE A 384 29.16 -25.97 -19.66
C PHE A 384 30.20 -27.04 -19.98
N ARG A 385 29.98 -28.26 -19.48
CA ARG A 385 30.81 -29.43 -19.78
C ARG A 385 30.04 -30.38 -20.68
N ARG A 386 30.76 -31.22 -21.42
CA ARG A 386 30.15 -32.27 -22.23
C ARG A 386 29.32 -33.22 -21.35
N GLY A 387 28.19 -33.67 -21.89
CA GLY A 387 27.19 -34.47 -21.19
C GLY A 387 26.18 -33.65 -20.36
N MET A 388 26.32 -32.32 -20.27
CA MET A 388 25.33 -31.46 -19.64
C MET A 388 24.23 -31.04 -20.63
N THR A 389 23.07 -30.66 -20.08
CA THR A 389 22.01 -29.99 -20.84
C THR A 389 22.05 -28.50 -20.54
N VAL A 390 22.10 -27.67 -21.58
CA VAL A 390 21.91 -26.23 -21.46
C VAL A 390 20.41 -25.97 -21.43
N HIS A 391 19.93 -25.45 -20.31
CA HIS A 391 18.57 -24.97 -20.18
C HIS A 391 18.55 -23.46 -20.32
N ALA A 392 17.62 -22.97 -21.14
CA ALA A 392 17.31 -21.55 -21.24
C ALA A 392 15.88 -21.32 -20.81
N CYS A 393 15.67 -20.24 -20.05
CA CYS A 393 14.36 -19.84 -19.57
C CYS A 393 14.18 -18.34 -19.78
N ALA A 394 13.19 -17.96 -20.56
CA ALA A 394 12.71 -16.60 -20.68
C ALA A 394 11.49 -16.43 -19.78
N ARG A 395 11.49 -15.43 -18.88
CA ARG A 395 10.31 -15.03 -18.11
C ARG A 395 9.61 -13.88 -18.78
N LEU A 396 8.27 -13.94 -18.77
CA LEU A 396 7.39 -12.95 -19.39
C LEU A 396 6.52 -12.26 -18.34
N ILE A 397 6.12 -11.03 -18.64
CA ILE A 397 5.13 -10.29 -17.84
C ILE A 397 3.73 -10.82 -18.17
N GLN A 398 2.89 -11.05 -17.17
CA GLN A 398 1.50 -11.49 -17.35
C GLN A 398 0.62 -10.36 -17.89
N ASN A 399 0.71 -10.07 -19.19
CA ASN A 399 -0.29 -9.36 -20.01
C ASN A 399 0.24 -9.32 -21.47
N HIS A 400 0.38 -10.47 -22.12
CA HIS A 400 0.94 -10.55 -23.48
C HIS A 400 0.03 -11.41 -24.38
N PRO A 401 -0.08 -11.08 -25.68
CA PRO A 401 -0.81 -11.91 -26.64
C PRO A 401 -0.11 -13.27 -26.81
N PRO A 402 -0.73 -14.27 -27.47
CA PRO A 402 0.00 -15.47 -27.86
C PRO A 402 1.21 -15.08 -28.74
N LEU A 403 2.38 -15.65 -28.45
CA LEU A 403 3.64 -15.33 -29.14
C LEU A 403 4.21 -16.58 -29.81
N GLN A 404 4.78 -16.45 -31.00
CA GLN A 404 5.61 -17.51 -31.58
C GLN A 404 7.04 -17.39 -31.04
N ILE A 405 7.44 -18.33 -30.18
CA ILE A 405 8.77 -18.33 -29.57
C ILE A 405 9.71 -19.17 -30.43
N GLU A 406 10.88 -18.63 -30.76
CA GLU A 406 11.98 -19.34 -31.43
C GLU A 406 13.26 -19.22 -30.62
N TRP A 407 13.89 -20.35 -30.35
CA TRP A 407 15.23 -20.46 -29.79
C TRP A 407 16.19 -20.94 -30.87
N THR A 408 17.20 -20.14 -31.19
CA THR A 408 18.27 -20.52 -32.13
C THR A 408 19.58 -20.70 -31.39
N LEU A 409 20.08 -21.92 -31.35
CA LEU A 409 21.42 -22.24 -30.86
C LEU A 409 22.42 -22.20 -32.02
N ILE A 410 23.37 -21.28 -31.96
CA ILE A 410 24.52 -21.17 -32.86
C ILE A 410 25.69 -21.90 -32.20
N ARG A 411 26.13 -22.98 -32.84
CA ARG A 411 27.27 -23.80 -32.41
C ARG A 411 28.60 -23.12 -32.72
N SER A 412 29.69 -23.65 -32.15
CA SER A 412 31.04 -23.14 -32.40
C SER A 412 31.52 -23.31 -33.85
N ASP A 413 30.95 -24.27 -34.59
CA ASP A 413 31.19 -24.48 -36.03
C ASP A 413 30.28 -23.62 -36.93
N GLY A 414 29.48 -22.73 -36.33
CA GLY A 414 28.57 -21.83 -37.05
C GLY A 414 27.24 -22.46 -37.48
N ARG A 415 27.00 -23.76 -37.21
CA ARG A 415 25.71 -24.39 -37.51
C ARG A 415 24.62 -23.91 -36.56
N GLU A 416 23.45 -23.64 -37.11
CA GLU A 416 22.26 -23.22 -36.35
C GLU A 416 21.34 -24.41 -36.06
N VAL A 417 20.86 -24.50 -34.83
CA VAL A 417 19.80 -25.42 -34.42
C VAL A 417 18.64 -24.59 -33.91
N LYS A 418 17.48 -24.71 -34.57
CA LYS A 418 16.28 -23.92 -34.26
C LYS A 418 15.23 -24.78 -33.57
N PHE A 419 14.60 -24.22 -32.55
CA PHE A 419 13.45 -24.81 -31.87
C PHE A 419 12.38 -23.75 -31.69
N ALA A 420 11.20 -23.95 -32.28
CA ALA A 420 10.12 -22.98 -32.25
C ALA A 420 8.80 -23.62 -31.79
N TYR A 421 8.01 -22.87 -31.04
CA TYR A 421 6.69 -23.30 -30.56
C TYR A 421 5.81 -22.09 -30.23
N GLN A 422 4.49 -22.29 -30.26
CA GLN A 422 3.52 -21.27 -29.89
C GLN A 422 3.41 -21.19 -28.36
N LEU A 423 3.64 -20.01 -27.80
CA LEU A 423 3.37 -19.70 -26.40
C LEU A 423 1.96 -19.11 -26.29
N ALA A 424 1.12 -19.69 -25.44
CA ALA A 424 -0.21 -19.15 -25.17
C ALA A 424 -0.13 -17.77 -24.49
N ALA A 425 -1.20 -16.99 -24.59
CA ALA A 425 -1.29 -15.69 -23.92
C ALA A 425 -1.15 -15.84 -22.39
N ASN A 426 -0.53 -14.84 -21.75
CA ASN A 426 -0.40 -14.74 -20.29
C ASN A 426 0.36 -15.89 -19.61
N VAL A 427 1.19 -16.64 -20.35
CA VAL A 427 2.07 -17.65 -19.79
C VAL A 427 3.34 -16.98 -19.26
N SER A 428 3.70 -17.27 -18.01
CA SER A 428 4.78 -16.54 -17.32
C SER A 428 6.20 -16.88 -17.76
N HIS A 429 6.40 -17.93 -18.57
CA HIS A 429 7.72 -18.40 -18.96
C HIS A 429 7.73 -19.20 -20.27
N ALA A 430 8.88 -19.17 -20.93
CA ALA A 430 9.21 -19.93 -22.13
C ALA A 430 10.56 -20.63 -21.90
N THR A 431 10.65 -21.93 -22.16
CA THR A 431 11.84 -22.73 -21.85
C THR A 431 12.28 -23.62 -23.00
N VAL A 432 13.57 -23.86 -23.09
CA VAL A 432 14.16 -24.86 -23.99
C VAL A 432 15.34 -25.56 -23.32
N GLY A 433 15.62 -26.80 -23.71
CA GLY A 433 16.78 -27.56 -23.28
C GLY A 433 17.54 -28.13 -24.47
N PHE A 434 18.86 -27.96 -24.48
CA PHE A 434 19.76 -28.52 -25.49
C PHE A 434 20.75 -29.48 -24.83
N ALA A 435 20.66 -30.77 -25.14
CA ALA A 435 21.58 -31.77 -24.62
C ALA A 435 22.92 -31.70 -25.38
N LEU A 436 24.03 -31.56 -24.65
CA LEU A 436 25.38 -31.48 -25.22
C LEU A 436 26.13 -32.81 -25.07
N THR A 437 25.57 -33.88 -25.64
CA THR A 437 26.03 -35.26 -25.39
C THR A 437 26.93 -35.85 -26.46
N ASP A 438 26.77 -35.47 -27.73
CA ASP A 438 27.47 -36.08 -28.87
C ASP A 438 28.65 -35.22 -29.34
N SER A 439 29.86 -35.78 -29.37
CA SER A 439 31.10 -35.09 -29.75
C SER A 439 31.09 -34.55 -31.18
N ASP A 440 30.46 -35.29 -32.10
CA ASP A 440 30.45 -34.93 -33.52
C ASP A 440 29.41 -33.85 -33.80
N GLN A 441 28.39 -33.77 -32.95
CA GLN A 441 27.31 -32.78 -33.03
C GLN A 441 27.49 -31.60 -32.07
N THR A 442 28.42 -31.66 -31.11
CA THR A 442 28.65 -30.57 -30.13
C THR A 442 30.15 -30.30 -29.90
N PRO A 443 30.83 -29.70 -30.89
CA PRO A 443 32.24 -29.34 -30.79
C PRO A 443 32.48 -28.37 -29.63
N ALA A 444 33.61 -28.51 -28.91
CA ALA A 444 33.98 -27.56 -27.88
C ALA A 444 34.18 -26.15 -28.48
N GLY A 445 33.94 -25.10 -27.70
CA GLY A 445 34.10 -23.72 -28.13
C GLY A 445 32.98 -22.78 -27.68
N GLU A 446 32.85 -21.65 -28.37
CA GLU A 446 31.85 -20.63 -28.07
C GLU A 446 30.52 -20.93 -28.74
N TYR A 447 29.45 -20.81 -27.98
CA TYR A 447 28.08 -20.99 -28.41
C TYR A 447 27.30 -19.70 -28.16
N ARG A 448 26.29 -19.44 -28.99
CA ARG A 448 25.32 -18.36 -28.78
C ARG A 448 23.92 -18.92 -28.83
N LEU A 449 23.08 -18.49 -27.91
CA LEU A 449 21.65 -18.75 -27.93
C LEU A 449 20.90 -17.44 -28.16
N ILE A 450 20.06 -17.43 -29.19
CA ILE A 450 19.22 -16.29 -29.56
C ILE A 450 17.76 -16.66 -29.29
N LEU A 451 17.07 -15.80 -28.55
CA LEU A 451 15.62 -15.85 -28.36
C LEU A 451 14.95 -14.87 -29.32
N ARG A 452 13.97 -15.36 -30.09
CA ARG A 452 13.07 -14.53 -30.89
C ARG A 452 11.62 -14.73 -30.50
N ALA A 453 10.83 -13.66 -30.59
CA ALA A 453 9.39 -13.66 -30.41
C ALA A 453 8.75 -13.02 -31.65
N ASP A 454 7.91 -13.77 -32.36
CA ASP A 454 7.29 -13.37 -33.63
C ASP A 454 8.30 -12.80 -34.66
N GLY A 455 9.49 -13.40 -34.67
CA GLY A 455 10.60 -13.02 -35.56
C GLY A 455 11.49 -11.88 -35.04
N PHE A 456 11.11 -11.20 -33.96
CA PHE A 456 11.91 -10.14 -33.33
C PHE A 456 12.96 -10.72 -32.38
N GLU A 457 14.21 -10.25 -32.43
CA GLU A 457 15.28 -10.70 -31.52
C GLU A 457 15.16 -10.03 -30.15
N VAL A 458 14.81 -10.82 -29.14
CA VAL A 458 14.59 -10.36 -27.76
C VAL A 458 15.90 -10.35 -26.98
N ALA A 459 16.70 -11.42 -27.09
CA ALA A 459 17.92 -11.56 -26.33
C ALA A 459 18.91 -12.53 -26.98
N THR A 460 20.19 -12.20 -26.84
CA THR A 460 21.31 -13.10 -27.17
C THR A 460 22.11 -13.41 -25.90
N ARG A 461 22.50 -14.69 -25.73
CA ARG A 461 23.33 -15.17 -24.62
C ARG A 461 24.48 -16.03 -25.14
N GLY A 462 25.70 -15.71 -24.75
CA GLY A 462 26.90 -16.50 -25.07
C GLY A 462 27.29 -17.43 -23.93
N PHE A 463 27.80 -18.61 -24.26
CA PHE A 463 28.41 -19.53 -23.31
C PHE A 463 29.53 -20.36 -23.96
N ILE A 464 30.40 -20.96 -23.14
CA ILE A 464 31.53 -21.77 -23.60
C ILE A 464 31.27 -23.24 -23.25
N LEU A 465 31.32 -24.12 -24.25
CA LEU A 465 31.36 -25.56 -24.04
C LEU A 465 32.81 -26.03 -23.91
N ARG A 466 33.13 -26.61 -22.76
CA ARG A 466 34.41 -27.27 -22.48
C ARG A 466 34.23 -28.79 -22.58
N GLU A 467 35.33 -29.48 -22.87
CA GLU A 467 35.35 -30.94 -22.81
C GLU A 467 34.96 -31.48 -21.43
#